data_AF-A0A356TFT5-F1
#
_entry.id   AF-A0A356TFT5-F1
#
_cell.length_a   1.000
_cell.length_b   1.000
_cell.length_c   1.000
_cell.angle_alpha   90.00
_cell.angle_beta   90.00
_cell.angle_gamma   90.00
#
_symmetry.space_group_name_H-M   'P 1'
#
loop_
_entity.id
_entity.type
_entity.pdbx_description
1 polymer ?
#
loop_
_entity_poly.entity_id
_entity_poly.type
_entity_poly.pdbx_seq_one_letter_code
_entity_poly.pdbx_strand_id
1 'polypeptide(L)'
;MAALAIALFAGRVWGEATAWPELEASRQRVAASEAELATTRTAHQRALDELGQHAVEMERRVSHLEARRQIALAIDELDQRNFGLARRHCQRAAETLGAAMTGEPALGELADQLATFQFELDGDFDDTRRRLRAHADTLD
;
A
#
# COMPACT_ATOMS: atom_id res chain seq x y z
N MET A 1 40.39 67.79 -6.57
CA MET A 1 39.84 66.74 -7.46
C MET A 1 40.45 65.36 -7.23
N ALA A 2 41.77 65.22 -7.02
CA ALA A 2 42.41 63.91 -6.81
C ALA A 2 41.97 63.14 -5.54
N ALA A 3 41.76 63.82 -4.40
CA ALA A 3 41.37 63.16 -3.14
C ALA A 3 39.96 62.52 -3.18
N LEU A 4 39.04 63.10 -3.95
CA LEU A 4 37.67 62.62 -4.09
C LEU A 4 37.60 61.37 -4.97
N ALA A 5 38.47 61.28 -5.97
CA ALA A 5 38.61 60.10 -6.83
C ALA A 5 39.21 58.90 -6.07
N ILE A 6 40.18 59.13 -5.18
CA ILE A 6 40.80 58.08 -4.36
C ILE A 6 39.82 57.52 -3.32
N ALA A 7 39.02 58.39 -2.68
CA ALA A 7 38.01 57.95 -1.73
C ALA A 7 36.89 57.10 -2.37
N LEU A 8 36.45 57.47 -3.58
CA LEU A 8 35.48 56.68 -4.34
C LEU A 8 36.05 55.35 -4.81
N PHE A 9 37.32 55.32 -5.22
CA PHE A 9 37.99 54.08 -5.63
C PHE A 9 38.23 53.15 -4.44
N ALA A 10 38.68 53.68 -3.30
CA ALA A 10 38.88 52.92 -2.07
C ALA A 10 37.55 52.36 -1.54
N GLY A 11 36.47 53.15 -1.54
CA GLY A 11 35.13 52.68 -1.14
C GLY A 11 34.55 51.61 -2.06
N ARG A 12 34.80 51.69 -3.37
CA ARG A 12 34.35 50.69 -4.35
C ARG A 12 35.12 49.38 -4.23
N VAL A 13 36.44 49.45 -4.06
CA VAL A 13 37.31 48.28 -3.89
C VAL A 13 37.06 47.59 -2.55
N TRP A 14 36.82 48.34 -1.46
CA TRP A 14 36.43 47.76 -0.17
C TRP A 14 35.02 47.18 -0.15
N GLY A 15 34.06 47.84 -0.84
CA GLY A 15 32.70 47.31 -1.01
C GLY A 15 32.67 46.02 -1.82
N GLU A 16 33.46 45.93 -2.90
CA GLU A 16 33.59 44.70 -3.70
C GLU A 16 34.34 43.59 -2.94
N ALA A 17 35.37 43.93 -2.14
CA ALA A 17 36.12 42.97 -1.33
C ALA A 17 35.32 42.38 -0.16
N THR A 18 34.32 43.10 0.37
CA THR A 18 33.45 42.63 1.47
C THR A 18 32.16 41.98 0.95
N ALA A 19 31.65 42.41 -0.21
CA ALA A 19 30.48 41.80 -0.84
C ALA A 19 30.76 40.39 -1.40
N TRP A 20 31.98 40.10 -1.83
CA TRP A 20 32.34 38.78 -2.36
C TRP A 20 32.21 37.64 -1.32
N PRO A 21 32.82 37.72 -0.12
CA PRO A 21 32.65 36.68 0.90
C PRO A 21 31.20 36.56 1.41
N GLU A 22 30.43 37.64 1.44
CA GLU A 22 29.00 37.58 1.78
C GLU A 22 28.17 36.85 0.72
N LEU A 23 28.45 37.09 -0.57
CA LEU A 23 27.83 36.38 -1.67
C LEU A 23 28.17 34.89 -1.66
N GLU A 24 29.43 34.56 -1.38
CA GLU A 24 29.91 33.18 -1.30
C GLU A 24 29.30 32.44 -0.09
N ALA A 25 29.21 33.10 1.06
CA ALA A 25 28.50 32.59 2.23
C ALA A 25 26.99 32.44 2.00
N SER A 26 26.37 33.33 1.21
CA SER A 26 24.97 33.19 0.78
C SER A 26 24.78 31.98 -0.14
N ARG A 27 25.65 31.80 -1.14
CA ARG A 27 25.63 30.63 -2.03
C ARG A 27 25.83 29.32 -1.29
N GLN A 28 26.74 29.27 -0.32
CA GLN A 28 26.93 28.09 0.52
C GLN A 28 25.69 27.78 1.36
N ARG A 29 25.02 28.80 1.92
CA ARG A 29 23.76 28.62 2.65
C ARG A 29 22.63 28.11 1.75
N VAL A 30 22.50 28.66 0.54
CA VAL A 30 21.52 28.19 -0.46
C VAL A 30 21.82 26.75 -0.85
N ALA A 31 23.06 26.42 -1.21
CA ALA A 31 23.46 25.06 -1.55
C ALA A 31 23.23 24.06 -0.41
N ALA A 32 23.50 24.46 0.83
CA ALA A 32 23.21 23.63 2.01
C ALA A 32 21.70 23.41 2.19
N SER A 33 20.89 24.46 2.03
CA SER A 33 19.42 24.34 2.10
C SER A 33 18.84 23.52 0.96
N GLU A 34 19.39 23.61 -0.25
CA GLU A 34 18.98 22.81 -1.41
C GLU A 34 19.34 21.32 -1.21
N ALA A 35 20.52 21.04 -0.65
CA ALA A 35 20.91 19.68 -0.28
C ALA A 35 19.99 19.12 0.81
N GLU A 36 19.66 19.90 1.84
CA GLU A 36 18.73 19.49 2.90
C GLU A 36 17.32 19.23 2.36
N LEU A 37 16.81 20.10 1.48
CA LEU A 37 15.53 19.89 0.80
C LEU A 37 15.54 18.64 -0.09
N ALA A 38 16.63 18.39 -0.82
CA ALA A 38 16.78 17.18 -1.63
C ALA A 38 16.75 15.92 -0.76
N THR A 39 17.49 15.90 0.36
CA THR A 39 17.47 14.75 1.28
C THR A 39 16.09 14.54 1.89
N THR A 40 15.43 15.60 2.36
CA THR A 40 14.08 15.56 2.93
C THR A 40 13.07 15.05 1.90
N ARG A 41 13.16 15.51 0.65
CA ARG A 41 12.30 15.03 -0.44
C ARG A 41 12.50 13.54 -0.72
N THR A 42 13.74 13.07 -0.75
CA THR A 42 14.00 11.63 -0.93
C THR A 42 13.49 10.80 0.23
N ALA A 43 13.60 11.30 1.47
CA ALA A 43 13.07 10.63 2.65
C ALA A 43 11.53 10.56 2.61
N HIS A 44 10.86 11.65 2.26
CA HIS A 44 9.40 11.66 2.08
C HIS A 44 8.94 10.74 0.96
N GLN A 45 9.66 10.70 -0.17
CA GLN A 45 9.30 9.78 -1.25
C GLN A 45 9.38 8.33 -0.78
N ARG A 46 10.46 7.94 -0.09
CA ARG A 46 10.57 6.58 0.49
C ARG A 46 9.44 6.29 1.48
N ALA A 47 9.10 7.24 2.35
CA ALA A 47 8.00 7.08 3.28
C ALA A 47 6.64 6.91 2.57
N LEU A 48 6.40 7.63 1.47
CA LEU A 48 5.20 7.45 0.66
C LEU A 48 5.17 6.08 -0.02
N ASP A 49 6.31 5.61 -0.53
CA ASP A 49 6.42 4.30 -1.15
C ASP A 49 6.17 3.18 -0.12
N GLU A 50 6.74 3.29 1.09
CA GLU A 50 6.50 2.38 2.21
C GLU A 50 5.03 2.37 2.66
N LEU A 51 4.42 3.55 2.81
CA LEU A 51 3.00 3.66 3.14
C LEU A 51 2.12 3.06 2.04
N GLY A 52 2.48 3.24 0.77
CA GLY A 52 1.79 2.62 -0.36
C GLY A 52 1.87 1.09 -0.31
N GLN A 53 3.03 0.53 -0.02
CA GLN A 53 3.20 -0.92 0.17
C GLN A 53 2.36 -1.44 1.35
N HIS A 54 2.36 -0.73 2.47
CA HIS A 54 1.55 -1.09 3.64
C HIS A 54 0.04 -1.03 3.33
N ALA A 55 -0.42 -0.04 2.56
CA ALA A 55 -1.82 0.06 2.17
C ALA A 55 -2.24 -1.14 1.32
N VAL A 56 -1.46 -1.50 0.31
CA VAL A 56 -1.72 -2.69 -0.54
C VAL A 56 -1.74 -3.97 0.30
N GLU A 57 -0.81 -4.13 1.24
CA GLU A 57 -0.78 -5.29 2.14
C GLU A 57 -2.01 -5.35 3.04
N MET A 58 -2.45 -4.21 3.59
CA MET A 58 -3.68 -4.16 4.40
C MET A 58 -4.92 -4.49 3.57
N GLU A 59 -5.02 -3.99 2.34
CA GLU A 59 -6.14 -4.31 1.43
C GLU A 59 -6.22 -5.81 1.13
N ARG A 60 -5.06 -6.47 0.93
CA ARG A 60 -4.98 -7.92 0.77
C ARG A 60 -5.47 -8.67 2.01
N ARG A 61 -4.98 -8.29 3.19
CA ARG A 61 -5.39 -8.93 4.46
C ARG A 61 -6.88 -8.75 4.73
N VAL A 62 -7.45 -7.57 4.43
CA VAL A 62 -8.90 -7.33 4.54
C VAL A 62 -9.67 -8.26 3.60
N SER A 63 -9.17 -8.44 2.37
CA SER A 63 -9.81 -9.32 1.38
C SER A 63 -9.77 -10.79 1.81
N HIS A 64 -8.67 -11.27 2.39
CA HIS A 64 -8.59 -12.60 3.01
C HIS A 64 -9.62 -12.77 4.13
N LEU A 65 -9.67 -11.80 5.04
CA LEU A 65 -10.58 -11.87 6.19
C LEU A 65 -12.04 -11.85 5.76
N GLU A 66 -12.41 -11.04 4.76
CA GLU A 66 -13.78 -11.00 4.26
C GLU A 66 -14.13 -12.30 3.51
N ALA A 67 -13.24 -12.83 2.66
CA ALA A 67 -13.47 -14.13 2.01
C ALA A 67 -13.64 -15.26 3.03
N ARG A 68 -12.81 -15.29 4.08
CA ARG A 68 -12.89 -16.26 5.17
C ARG A 68 -14.19 -16.13 5.96
N ARG A 69 -14.63 -14.89 6.24
CA ARG A 69 -15.93 -14.62 6.86
C ARG A 69 -17.07 -15.15 6.02
N GLN A 70 -17.04 -14.95 4.70
CA GLN A 70 -18.06 -15.50 3.81
C GLN A 70 -18.07 -17.03 3.83
N ILE A 71 -16.90 -17.70 3.86
CA ILE A 71 -16.82 -19.16 4.00
C ILE A 71 -17.42 -19.63 5.33
N ALA A 72 -17.15 -18.94 6.44
CA ALA A 72 -17.74 -19.26 7.73
C ALA A 72 -19.29 -19.14 7.70
N LEU A 73 -19.81 -18.07 7.10
CA LEU A 73 -21.26 -17.92 6.90
C LEU A 73 -21.83 -19.02 6.01
N ALA A 74 -21.09 -19.48 4.99
CA ALA A 74 -21.52 -20.60 4.16
C ALA A 74 -21.67 -21.90 4.97
N ILE A 75 -20.78 -22.13 5.95
CA ILE A 75 -20.88 -23.27 6.88
C ILE A 75 -22.10 -23.12 7.79
N ASP A 76 -22.35 -21.94 8.35
CA ASP A 76 -23.51 -21.70 9.21
C ASP A 76 -24.84 -21.90 8.46
N GLU A 77 -24.90 -21.46 7.19
CA GLU A 77 -26.06 -21.68 6.32
C GLU A 77 -26.20 -23.15 5.90
N LEU A 78 -25.10 -23.87 5.72
CA LEU A 78 -25.10 -25.31 5.47
C LEU A 78 -25.71 -26.08 6.66
N ASP A 79 -25.34 -25.72 7.89
CA ASP A 79 -25.89 -26.33 9.10
C ASP A 79 -27.40 -26.07 9.25
N GLN A 80 -27.88 -24.94 8.72
CA GLN A 80 -29.30 -24.60 8.62
C GLN A 80 -30.02 -25.20 7.40
N ARG A 81 -29.30 -25.94 6.55
CA ARG A 81 -29.81 -26.52 5.28
C ARG A 81 -30.25 -25.46 4.26
N ASN A 82 -29.68 -24.26 4.34
CA ASN A 82 -29.91 -23.14 3.43
C ASN A 82 -28.89 -23.12 2.29
N PHE A 83 -28.86 -24.17 1.46
CA PHE A 83 -27.84 -24.35 0.41
C PHE A 83 -27.77 -23.20 -0.61
N GLY A 84 -28.89 -22.54 -0.87
CA GLY A 84 -28.93 -21.37 -1.75
C GLY A 84 -28.18 -20.17 -1.19
N LEU A 85 -28.24 -19.95 0.14
CA LEU A 85 -27.47 -18.89 0.80
C LEU A 85 -26.02 -19.30 0.97
N ALA A 86 -25.75 -20.55 1.36
CA ALA A 86 -24.40 -21.09 1.45
C ALA A 86 -23.63 -20.92 0.13
N ARG A 87 -24.27 -21.22 -1.01
CA ARG A 87 -23.69 -21.00 -2.34
C ARG A 87 -23.41 -19.54 -2.65
N ARG A 88 -24.31 -18.62 -2.28
CA ARG A 88 -24.08 -17.18 -2.46
C ARG A 88 -22.90 -16.69 -1.66
N HIS A 89 -22.71 -17.21 -0.44
CA HIS A 89 -21.55 -16.89 0.38
C HIS A 89 -20.24 -17.39 -0.26
N CYS A 90 -20.20 -18.63 -0.78
CA CYS A 90 -19.03 -19.11 -1.54
C CYS A 90 -18.73 -18.26 -2.78
N GLN A 91 -19.77 -17.85 -3.52
CA GLN A 91 -19.61 -16.97 -4.69
C GLN A 91 -19.04 -15.60 -4.31
N ARG A 92 -19.51 -14.99 -3.21
CA ARG A 92 -18.96 -13.72 -2.71
C ARG A 92 -17.52 -13.85 -2.25
N ALA A 93 -17.17 -14.97 -1.62
CA ALA A 93 -15.79 -15.26 -1.26
C ALA A 93 -14.89 -15.32 -2.52
N ALA A 94 -15.34 -16.02 -3.56
CA ALA A 94 -14.65 -16.10 -4.84
C ALA A 94 -14.49 -14.73 -5.52
N GLU A 95 -15.56 -13.92 -5.57
CA GLU A 95 -15.52 -12.57 -6.13
C GLU A 95 -14.52 -11.66 -5.38
N THR A 96 -14.50 -11.75 -4.05
CA THR A 96 -13.58 -10.98 -3.20
C THR A 96 -12.12 -11.35 -3.50
N LEU A 97 -11.81 -12.64 -3.58
CA LEU A 97 -10.47 -13.13 -3.90
C LEU A 97 -10.05 -12.75 -5.33
N GLY A 98 -10.96 -12.91 -6.30
CA GLY A 98 -10.69 -12.60 -7.70
C GLY A 98 -10.43 -11.11 -7.96
N ALA A 99 -11.15 -10.22 -7.27
CA ALA A 99 -10.98 -8.77 -7.43
C ALA A 99 -9.72 -8.23 -6.75
N ALA A 100 -9.40 -8.72 -5.55
CA ALA A 100 -8.32 -8.16 -4.75
C ALA A 100 -6.94 -8.75 -5.05
N MET A 101 -6.87 -9.95 -5.65
CA MET A 101 -5.65 -10.79 -5.60
C MET A 101 -5.20 -11.25 -6.98
N THR A 102 -5.33 -10.36 -7.96
CA THR A 102 -4.84 -10.60 -9.32
C THR A 102 -3.34 -10.89 -9.32
N GLY A 103 -2.96 -12.08 -9.80
CA GLY A 103 -1.56 -12.51 -9.93
C GLY A 103 -1.07 -13.55 -8.93
N GLU A 104 -1.91 -14.02 -8.00
CA GLU A 104 -1.57 -15.12 -7.08
C GLU A 104 -2.25 -16.44 -7.53
N PRO A 105 -1.50 -17.39 -8.13
CA PRO A 105 -2.10 -18.58 -8.74
C PRO A 105 -2.89 -19.46 -7.76
N ALA A 106 -2.38 -19.61 -6.52
CA ALA A 106 -3.02 -20.42 -5.49
C ALA A 106 -4.38 -19.83 -5.07
N LEU A 107 -4.50 -18.51 -5.02
CA LEU A 107 -5.74 -17.83 -4.67
C LEU A 107 -6.72 -17.75 -5.83
N GLY A 108 -6.22 -17.68 -7.07
CA GLY A 108 -7.04 -17.87 -8.26
C GLY A 108 -7.70 -19.26 -8.28
N GLU A 109 -6.93 -20.31 -7.97
CA GLU A 109 -7.48 -21.66 -7.88
C GLU A 109 -8.52 -21.77 -6.75
N LEU A 110 -8.26 -21.19 -5.58
CA LEU A 110 -9.22 -21.15 -4.48
C LEU A 110 -10.51 -20.40 -4.86
N ALA A 111 -10.40 -19.27 -5.55
CA ALA A 111 -11.54 -18.51 -6.03
C ALA A 111 -12.39 -19.33 -7.01
N ASP A 112 -11.76 -20.05 -7.94
CA ASP A 112 -12.46 -20.92 -8.90
C ASP A 112 -13.15 -22.10 -8.19
N GLN A 113 -12.47 -22.71 -7.22
CA GLN A 113 -13.04 -23.78 -6.38
C GLN A 113 -14.26 -23.30 -5.60
N LEU A 114 -14.24 -22.09 -5.06
CA LEU A 114 -15.37 -21.48 -4.33
C LEU A 114 -16.51 -21.07 -5.25
N ALA A 115 -16.22 -20.53 -6.43
CA ALA A 115 -17.22 -20.10 -7.42
C ALA A 115 -18.05 -21.27 -7.96
N THR A 116 -17.40 -22.43 -8.12
CA THR A 116 -17.99 -23.65 -8.65
C THR A 116 -18.37 -24.66 -7.56
N PHE A 117 -18.24 -24.29 -6.29
CA PHE A 117 -18.48 -25.17 -5.15
C PHE A 117 -19.91 -25.73 -5.17
N GLN A 118 -20.00 -27.06 -5.07
CA GLN A 118 -21.28 -27.77 -5.03
C GLN A 118 -21.53 -28.31 -3.64
N PHE A 119 -22.75 -28.11 -3.16
CA PHE A 119 -23.22 -28.65 -1.90
C PHE A 119 -23.91 -29.99 -2.16
N GLU A 120 -23.49 -31.01 -1.44
CA GLU A 120 -24.18 -32.30 -1.43
C GLU A 120 -25.52 -32.13 -0.73
N LEU A 121 -26.60 -32.57 -1.37
CA LEU A 121 -27.98 -32.39 -0.90
C LEU A 121 -28.45 -33.53 0.02
N ASP A 122 -27.70 -34.63 0.07
CA ASP A 122 -28.09 -35.87 0.73
C ASP A 122 -27.12 -36.21 1.88
N GLY A 123 -27.65 -36.33 3.10
CA GLY A 123 -26.95 -36.96 4.23
C GLY A 123 -26.18 -36.03 5.17
N ASP A 124 -25.07 -36.56 5.71
CA ASP A 124 -24.16 -35.92 6.65
C ASP A 124 -23.19 -34.99 5.91
N PHE A 125 -23.24 -33.70 6.24
CA PHE A 125 -22.47 -32.65 5.56
C PHE A 125 -21.04 -32.49 6.11
N ASP A 126 -20.56 -33.41 6.93
CA ASP A 126 -19.25 -33.35 7.55
C ASP A 126 -18.10 -33.22 6.54
N ASP A 127 -18.19 -33.85 5.36
CA ASP A 127 -17.18 -33.69 4.30
C ASP A 127 -17.23 -32.30 3.67
N THR A 128 -18.43 -31.82 3.33
CA THR A 128 -18.64 -30.47 2.79
C THR A 128 -18.12 -29.41 3.77
N ARG A 129 -18.41 -29.58 5.07
CA ARG A 129 -17.92 -28.70 6.14
C ARG A 129 -16.40 -28.74 6.25
N ARG A 130 -15.80 -29.94 6.18
CA ARG A 130 -14.34 -30.12 6.21
C ARG A 130 -13.66 -29.43 5.04
N ARG A 131 -14.21 -29.54 3.83
CA ARG A 131 -13.68 -28.87 2.63
C ARG A 131 -13.76 -27.35 2.74
N LEU A 132 -14.90 -26.81 3.18
CA LEU A 132 -15.03 -25.36 3.41
C LEU A 132 -14.05 -24.86 4.48
N ARG A 133 -13.84 -25.62 5.56
CA ARG A 133 -12.82 -25.27 6.57
C ARG A 133 -11.41 -25.29 5.98
N ALA A 134 -11.07 -26.28 5.17
CA ALA A 134 -9.77 -26.32 4.50
C ALA A 134 -9.55 -25.09 3.59
N HIS A 135 -10.59 -24.63 2.88
CA HIS A 135 -10.53 -23.39 2.10
C HIS A 135 -10.36 -22.15 3.00
N ALA A 136 -11.00 -22.10 4.16
CA ALA A 136 -10.79 -21.02 5.13
C ALA A 136 -9.36 -21.01 5.70
N ASP A 137 -8.77 -22.19 5.93
CA ASP A 137 -7.41 -22.34 6.47
C ASP A 137 -6.34 -21.93 5.45
N THR A 138 -6.63 -22.01 4.14
CA THR A 138 -5.71 -21.49 3.11
C THR A 138 -5.61 -19.96 3.07
N LEU A 139 -6.49 -19.26 3.79
CA LEU A 139 -6.50 -17.79 3.90
C LEU A 139 -5.80 -17.26 5.16
N ASP A 140 -5.28 -18.15 6.02
CA ASP A 140 -4.43 -17.83 7.18
C ASP A 140 -2.95 -17.68 6.78
#